data_AF-A0A356EMN1-F1
#
_entry.id   AF-A0A356EMN1-F1
#
_cell.length_a   1.000
_cell.length_b   1.000
_cell.length_c   1.000
_cell.angle_alpha   90.00
_cell.angle_beta   90.00
_cell.angle_gamma   90.00
#
_symmetry.space_group_name_H-M   'P 1'
#
loop_
_entity.id
_entity.type
_entity.pdbx_description
1 polymer ?
#
loop_
_entity_poly.entity_id
_entity_poly.type
_entity_poly.pdbx_seq_one_letter_code
_entity_poly.pdbx_strand_id
1 'polypeptide(L)'
;SNAIVMAKDLGTVGIGAGQMSRVDSTRLAIEKAQLDLQGAVVGSDAFFPFPDSIERAAAAGIGAIIQPGGSRNDQAVVDACNQHGLAMLFTGRRHFRH
;
A
#
# COMPACT_ATOMS: atom_id res chain seq x y z
N SER A 1 0.16 13.12 4.90
CA SER A 1 0.94 12.22 4.02
C SER A 1 2.32 11.94 4.62
N ASN A 2 3.06 10.92 4.22
CA ASN A 2 2.63 9.79 3.39
C ASN A 2 1.50 9.03 4.09
N ALA A 3 0.50 8.54 3.35
CA ALA A 3 -0.63 7.84 3.91
C ALA A 3 -0.89 6.50 3.20
N ILE A 4 -1.06 5.46 4.01
CA ILE A 4 -1.41 4.10 3.64
C ILE A 4 -2.65 3.71 4.44
N VAL A 5 -3.70 3.30 3.71
CA VAL A 5 -4.96 2.84 4.29
C VAL A 5 -5.17 1.40 3.87
N MET A 6 -5.42 0.53 4.84
CA MET A 6 -5.83 -0.86 4.64
C MET A 6 -7.32 -0.98 4.89
N ALA A 7 -8.03 -1.65 3.98
CA ALA A 7 -9.47 -1.84 4.08
C ALA A 7 -9.88 -3.29 3.77
N LYS A 8 -10.93 -3.76 4.44
CA LYS A 8 -11.55 -5.07 4.25
C LYS A 8 -13.03 -4.94 4.64
N ASP A 9 -13.92 -5.60 3.90
CA ASP A 9 -15.37 -5.61 4.18
C ASP A 9 -15.98 -4.21 4.40
N LEU A 10 -15.60 -3.24 3.54
CA LEU A 10 -16.01 -1.83 3.59
C LEU A 10 -15.55 -1.05 4.85
N GLY A 11 -14.75 -1.66 5.72
CA GLY A 11 -14.14 -1.03 6.88
C GLY A 11 -12.65 -0.77 6.70
N THR A 12 -12.15 0.33 7.27
CA THR A 12 -10.70 0.54 7.43
C THR A 12 -10.19 -0.33 8.56
N VAL A 13 -9.20 -1.18 8.27
CA VAL A 13 -8.65 -2.12 9.25
C VAL A 13 -7.29 -1.68 9.80
N GLY A 14 -6.56 -0.83 9.07
CA GLY A 14 -5.27 -0.30 9.49
C GLY A 14 -4.95 1.01 8.76
N ILE A 15 -4.41 1.99 9.47
CA ILE A 15 -4.06 3.30 8.89
C ILE A 15 -2.70 3.73 9.41
N GLY A 16 -1.76 3.93 8.48
CA GLY A 16 -0.46 4.54 8.72
C GLY A 16 -0.37 5.84 7.95
N ALA A 17 -0.24 6.95 8.66
CA ALA A 17 -0.23 8.28 8.05
C ALA A 17 0.77 9.21 8.74
N GLY A 18 1.16 10.26 8.03
CA GLY A 18 2.01 11.33 8.57
C GLY A 18 3.49 10.95 8.70
N GLN A 19 3.94 9.91 7.98
CA GLN A 19 5.33 9.47 8.03
C GLN A 19 6.16 10.08 6.91
N MET A 20 7.45 10.27 7.18
CA MET A 20 8.43 10.76 6.20
C MET A 20 8.62 9.77 5.04
N SER A 21 8.53 8.46 5.31
CA SER A 21 8.66 7.40 4.32
C SER A 21 7.34 6.64 4.12
N ARG A 22 7.17 6.08 2.92
CA ARG A 22 5.97 5.28 2.59
C ARG A 22 6.05 3.89 3.23
N VAL A 23 7.24 3.30 3.31
CA VAL A 23 7.46 2.01 3.97
C VAL A 23 7.13 2.06 5.47
N ASP A 24 7.42 3.18 6.15
CA ASP A 24 6.99 3.38 7.54
C ASP A 24 5.48 3.54 7.66
N SER A 25 4.84 4.22 6.71
CA SER A 25 3.38 4.31 6.67
C SER A 25 2.76 2.92 6.50
N THR A 26 3.31 2.09 5.63
CA THR A 26 2.88 0.69 5.45
C THR A 26 3.08 -0.13 6.72
N ARG A 27 4.27 -0.06 7.32
CA ARG A 27 4.57 -0.76 8.58
C ARG A 27 3.59 -0.37 9.69
N LEU A 28 3.36 0.92 9.90
CA LEU A 28 2.41 1.40 10.90
C LEU A 28 0.97 1.00 10.61
N ALA A 29 0.56 0.96 9.35
CA ALA A 29 -0.78 0.48 8.97
C ALA A 29 -0.97 -1.00 9.34
N ILE A 30 0.05 -1.84 9.11
CA ILE A 30 0.06 -3.26 9.49
C ILE A 30 0.05 -3.41 11.02
N GLU A 31 0.94 -2.72 11.72
CA GLU A 31 1.06 -2.81 13.19
C GLU A 31 -0.21 -2.34 13.92
N LYS A 32 -0.91 -1.34 13.35
CA LYS A 32 -2.18 -0.85 13.90
C LYS A 32 -3.38 -1.68 13.50
N ALA A 33 -3.21 -2.66 12.60
CA ALA A 33 -4.32 -3.51 12.21
C ALA A 33 -4.73 -4.40 13.39
N GLN A 34 -5.98 -4.26 13.83
CA GLN A 34 -6.54 -5.08 14.91
C GLN A 34 -7.31 -6.30 14.38
N LEU A 35 -7.36 -6.45 13.06
CA LEU A 35 -8.08 -7.50 12.35
C LEU A 35 -7.15 -8.21 11.39
N ASP A 36 -7.53 -9.43 11.02
CA ASP A 36 -6.83 -10.21 10.01
C ASP A 36 -6.81 -9.51 8.64
N LEU A 37 -5.59 -9.32 8.12
CA LEU A 37 -5.31 -8.63 6.87
C LEU A 37 -5.40 -9.54 5.64
N GLN A 38 -5.60 -10.86 5.80
CA GLN A 38 -5.74 -11.76 4.66
C GLN A 38 -6.89 -11.32 3.73
N GLY A 39 -6.56 -11.08 2.47
CA GLY A 39 -7.49 -10.60 1.44
C GLY A 39 -7.89 -9.12 1.56
N ALA A 40 -7.30 -8.36 2.49
CA ALA A 40 -7.51 -6.92 2.57
C ALA A 40 -6.84 -6.19 1.39
N VAL A 41 -7.23 -4.93 1.17
CA VAL A 41 -6.70 -4.08 0.10
C VAL A 41 -6.01 -2.84 0.66
N VAL A 42 -4.99 -2.36 -0.05
CA VAL A 42 -4.21 -1.17 0.31
C VAL A 42 -4.51 -0.01 -0.64
N GLY A 43 -4.82 1.15 -0.08
CA GLY A 43 -4.83 2.43 -0.80
C GLY A 43 -3.64 3.30 -0.40
N SER A 44 -2.89 3.78 -1.40
CA SER A 44 -1.74 4.67 -1.23
C SER A 44 -2.02 6.05 -1.81
N ASP A 45 -1.79 7.11 -1.03
CA ASP A 45 -2.06 8.49 -1.45
C ASP A 45 -1.15 9.01 -2.59
N ALA A 46 0.04 8.43 -2.73
CA ALA A 46 1.01 8.65 -3.81
C ALA A 46 1.67 7.34 -4.24
N PHE A 47 2.55 7.41 -5.24
CA PHE A 47 3.21 6.23 -5.76
C PHE A 47 4.18 5.59 -4.76
N PHE A 48 4.44 4.29 -4.95
CA PHE A 48 5.50 3.60 -4.25
C PHE A 48 6.84 3.84 -4.95
N PRO A 49 7.86 4.39 -4.26
CA PRO A 49 9.16 4.63 -4.87
C PRO A 49 10.00 3.35 -5.01
N PHE A 50 9.72 2.33 -4.18
CA PHE A 50 10.46 1.07 -4.09
C PHE A 50 9.52 -0.11 -3.77
N PRO A 51 9.97 -1.36 -4.01
CA PRO A 51 9.19 -2.58 -3.74
C PRO A 51 8.95 -2.90 -2.26
N ASP A 52 9.74 -2.32 -1.34
CA ASP A 52 9.73 -2.63 0.10
C ASP A 52 8.34 -2.61 0.76
N SER A 53 7.49 -1.68 0.35
CA SER A 53 6.13 -1.52 0.83
C SER A 53 5.20 -2.62 0.30
N ILE A 54 5.47 -3.11 -0.91
CA ILE A 54 4.75 -4.21 -1.56
C ILE A 54 5.08 -5.53 -0.89
N GLU A 55 6.37 -5.80 -0.66
CA GLU A 55 6.85 -7.00 0.04
C GLU A 55 6.24 -7.11 1.44
N ARG A 56 6.17 -5.99 2.18
CA ARG A 56 5.51 -5.94 3.50
C ARG A 56 4.01 -6.19 3.41
N ALA A 57 3.33 -5.60 2.43
CA ALA A 57 1.90 -5.81 2.22
C ALA A 57 1.61 -7.28 1.87
N ALA A 58 2.41 -7.89 0.98
CA ALA A 58 2.32 -9.30 0.63
C ALA A 58 2.49 -10.20 1.85
N ALA A 59 3.52 -9.96 2.67
CA ALA A 59 3.78 -10.73 3.88
C ALA A 59 2.63 -10.63 4.91
N ALA A 60 1.87 -9.52 4.88
CA ALA A 60 0.69 -9.32 5.72
C ALA A 60 -0.60 -9.96 5.15
N GLY A 61 -0.56 -10.58 3.96
CA GLY A 61 -1.72 -11.21 3.35
C GLY A 61 -2.63 -10.27 2.56
N ILE A 62 -2.17 -9.07 2.23
CA ILE A 62 -2.89 -8.15 1.34
C ILE A 62 -3.11 -8.86 -0.02
N GLY A 63 -4.27 -8.62 -0.64
CA GLY A 63 -4.61 -9.20 -1.95
C GLY A 63 -4.51 -8.20 -3.11
N ALA A 64 -4.66 -6.90 -2.83
CA ALA A 64 -4.60 -5.87 -3.87
C ALA A 64 -4.09 -4.52 -3.35
N ILE A 65 -3.51 -3.74 -4.25
CA ILE A 65 -2.92 -2.43 -3.99
C ILE A 65 -3.40 -1.43 -5.05
N ILE A 66 -3.86 -0.25 -4.62
CA ILE A 66 -4.21 0.86 -5.50
C ILE A 66 -3.32 2.07 -5.20
N GLN A 67 -2.72 2.64 -6.25
CA GLN A 67 -1.78 3.77 -6.15
C GLN A 67 -1.81 4.63 -7.43
N PRO A 68 -1.26 5.85 -7.45
CA PRO A 68 -1.38 6.73 -8.62
C PRO A 68 -0.55 6.35 -9.86
N GLY A 69 0.60 5.72 -9.70
CA GLY A 69 1.63 5.53 -10.72
C GLY A 69 2.47 6.79 -10.93
N GLY A 70 3.40 6.72 -11.88
CA GLY A 70 4.30 7.82 -12.27
C GLY A 70 5.69 7.77 -11.62
N SER A 71 6.06 6.66 -10.99
CA SER A 71 7.42 6.47 -10.47
C SER A 71 8.36 6.04 -11.61
N ARG A 72 9.62 6.48 -11.56
CA ARG A 72 10.67 5.89 -12.42
C ARG A 72 10.86 4.39 -12.16
N ASN A 73 10.44 3.91 -10.99
CA ASN A 73 10.57 2.53 -10.54
C ASN A 73 9.24 1.76 -10.57
N ASP A 74 8.19 2.26 -11.26
CA ASP A 74 6.88 1.57 -11.28
C ASP A 74 7.00 0.12 -11.72
N GLN A 75 7.86 -0.19 -12.69
CA GLN A 75 8.05 -1.58 -13.16
C GLN A 75 8.53 -2.51 -12.04
N ALA A 76 9.50 -2.08 -11.22
CA ALA A 76 10.00 -2.88 -10.11
C ALA A 76 8.91 -3.12 -9.04
N VAL A 77 8.05 -2.14 -8.82
CA VAL A 77 6.91 -2.24 -7.90
C VAL A 77 5.84 -3.19 -8.44
N VAL A 78 5.56 -3.15 -9.75
CA VAL A 78 4.64 -4.07 -10.44
C VAL A 78 5.19 -5.49 -10.43
N ASP A 79 6.48 -5.67 -10.69
CA ASP A 79 7.13 -6.98 -10.67
C ASP A 79 7.05 -7.62 -9.28
N ALA A 80 7.23 -6.84 -8.21
CA ALA A 80 7.04 -7.31 -6.85
C ALA A 80 5.59 -7.73 -6.57
N CYS A 81 4.60 -6.96 -7.07
CA CYS A 81 3.21 -7.38 -7.00
C CYS A 81 2.97 -8.72 -7.71
N ASN A 82 3.49 -8.87 -8.93
CA ASN A 82 3.35 -10.10 -9.70
C ASN A 82 3.99 -11.31 -9.02
N GLN A 83 5.19 -11.14 -8.44
CA GLN A 83 5.89 -12.20 -7.69
C GLN A 83 5.09 -12.70 -6.49
N HIS A 84 4.31 -11.82 -5.87
CA HIS A 84 3.49 -12.13 -4.70
C HIS A 84 2.02 -12.43 -5.03
N GLY A 85 1.62 -12.42 -6.31
CA GLY A 85 0.22 -12.62 -6.71
C GLY A 85 -0.73 -11.49 -6.28
N LEU A 86 -0.21 -10.28 -6.07
CA LEU A 86 -0.98 -9.09 -5.72
C LEU A 86 -1.53 -8.42 -6.97
N ALA A 87 -2.82 -8.06 -6.97
CA ALA A 87 -3.35 -7.16 -7.99
C ALA A 87 -2.89 -5.71 -7.72
N MET A 88 -2.43 -5.00 -8.76
CA MET A 88 -2.08 -3.58 -8.66
C MET A 88 -2.92 -2.75 -9.64
N LEU A 89 -3.49 -1.64 -9.14
CA LEU A 89 -4.25 -0.69 -9.94
C LEU A 89 -3.61 0.71 -9.89
N PHE A 90 -3.54 1.35 -11.07
CA PHE A 90 -3.10 2.74 -11.19
C PHE A 90 -4.28 3.69 -11.36
N THR A 91 -4.30 4.77 -10.57
CA THR A 91 -5.36 5.80 -10.64
C THR A 91 -4.99 6.98 -11.53
N GLY A 92 -3.70 7.21 -11.81
CA GLY A 92 -3.20 8.42 -12.49
C GLY A 92 -3.38 9.71 -11.67
N ARG A 93 -3.84 9.64 -10.42
CA ARG A 93 -4.15 10.82 -9.60
C ARG A 93 -3.65 10.65 -8.16
N ARG A 94 -2.83 11.62 -7.72
CA ARG A 94 -2.29 11.72 -6.36
C ARG A 94 -3.24 12.51 -5.44
N HIS A 95 -3.38 12.08 -4.19
CA HIS A 95 -4.23 12.70 -3.16
C HIS A 95 -3.42 13.13 -1.92
N PHE A 96 -2.33 13.87 -2.15
CA PHE A 96 -1.43 14.31 -1.07
C PHE A 96 -2.10 15.38 -0.18
N ARG A 97 -1.91 15.30 1.14
CA ARG A 97 -2.42 16.27 2.12
C ARG A 97 -1.46 16.42 3.30
N HIS A 98 -1.17 17.68 3.67
CA HIS A 98 -0.36 18.06 4.84
C HIS A 98 -1.24 18.26 6.06
#